data_AF-A0A0Q0W7L2-F1
#
_entry.id   AF-A0A0Q0W7L2-F1
#
_cell.length_a   1.000
_cell.length_b   1.000
_cell.length_c   1.000
_cell.angle_alpha   90.00
_cell.angle_beta   90.00
_cell.angle_gamma   90.00
#
_symmetry.space_group_name_H-M   'P 1'
#
loop_
_entity.id
_entity.type
_entity.pdbx_description
1 polymer ?
#
loop_
_entity_poly.entity_id
_entity_poly.type
_entity_poly.pdbx_seq_one_letter_code
_entity_poly.pdbx_strand_id
1 'polypeptide(L)'
;MKKEPGRPTQLITKKIGKELHSNFMKYRASIIAKYIKKEDANAIWFSLEELENYIYYIKTQGEKTGYKVNGIRFYFGVYPEEKKYAEKAGLMTLFLTATGKKNRINPIGSNDIHTFALVREDENADISTIEPMNYGSIGRPPALLY
;
A
#
# COMPACT_ATOMS: atom_id res chain seq x y z
N MET A 1 -4.43 5.39 -31.58
CA MET A 1 -5.66 5.55 -30.79
C MET A 1 -5.32 5.46 -29.32
N LYS A 2 -5.56 6.51 -28.52
CA LYS A 2 -5.48 6.41 -27.05
C LYS A 2 -6.63 5.50 -26.61
N LYS A 3 -6.32 4.38 -25.96
CA LYS A 3 -7.31 3.46 -25.39
C LYS A 3 -8.02 4.24 -24.29
N GLU A 4 -9.32 4.50 -24.41
CA GLU A 4 -10.07 5.07 -23.30
C GLU A 4 -9.96 4.11 -22.10
N PRO A 5 -9.61 4.62 -20.90
CA PRO A 5 -9.50 3.75 -19.74
C PRO A 5 -10.89 3.16 -19.45
N GLY A 6 -10.98 1.84 -19.46
CA GLY A 6 -12.19 1.13 -19.08
C GLY A 6 -12.60 1.49 -17.65
N ARG A 7 -13.90 1.60 -17.40
CA ARG A 7 -14.45 1.84 -16.06
C ARG A 7 -13.96 0.75 -15.09
N PRO A 8 -13.36 1.10 -13.93
CA PRO A 8 -12.93 0.10 -12.95
C PRO A 8 -14.11 -0.75 -12.47
N THR A 9 -13.87 -2.05 -12.30
CA THR A 9 -14.90 -3.03 -11.92
C THR A 9 -15.22 -3.04 -10.42
N GLN A 10 -14.33 -2.49 -9.60
CA GLN A 10 -14.43 -2.50 -8.13
C GLN A 10 -15.01 -1.19 -7.54
N LEU A 11 -15.65 -0.35 -8.37
CA LEU A 11 -16.27 0.88 -7.90
C LEU A 11 -17.49 0.58 -7.00
N ILE A 12 -17.50 1.17 -5.81
CA ILE A 12 -18.68 1.17 -4.92
C ILE A 12 -19.55 2.41 -5.15
N THR A 13 -20.78 2.37 -4.66
CA THR A 13 -21.66 3.55 -4.67
C THR A 13 -21.26 4.53 -3.57
N LYS A 14 -21.59 5.82 -3.74
CA LYS A 14 -21.40 6.86 -2.71
C LYS A 14 -22.10 6.51 -1.38
N LYS A 15 -23.28 5.87 -1.46
CA LYS A 15 -24.05 5.41 -0.28
C LYS A 15 -23.26 4.38 0.53
N ILE A 16 -22.72 3.36 -0.14
CA ILE A 16 -21.89 2.34 0.51
C ILE A 16 -20.62 2.97 1.10
N GLY A 17 -19.98 3.90 0.40
CA GLY A 17 -18.81 4.62 0.94
C GLY A 17 -19.11 5.33 2.27
N LYS A 18 -20.23 6.05 2.36
CA LYS A 18 -20.67 6.73 3.60
C LYS A 18 -20.95 5.76 4.74
N GLU A 19 -21.59 4.64 4.43
CA GLU A 19 -21.88 3.59 5.41
C GLU A 19 -20.61 2.95 5.95
N LEU A 20 -19.64 2.63 5.07
CA LEU A 20 -18.34 2.09 5.46
C LEU A 20 -17.57 3.05 6.37
N HIS A 21 -17.52 4.35 6.02
CA HIS A 21 -16.85 5.34 6.84
C HIS A 21 -17.54 5.54 8.20
N SER A 22 -18.87 5.61 8.22
CA SER A 22 -19.64 5.72 9.47
C SER A 22 -19.40 4.53 10.40
N ASN A 23 -19.36 3.32 9.84
CA ASN A 23 -19.03 2.10 10.60
C ASN A 23 -17.59 2.12 11.12
N PHE A 24 -16.62 2.60 10.34
CA PHE A 24 -15.25 2.77 10.80
C PHE A 24 -15.17 3.74 11.98
N MET A 25 -15.81 4.91 11.87
CA MET A 25 -15.84 5.90 12.94
C MET A 25 -16.48 5.34 14.22
N LYS A 26 -17.61 4.64 14.08
CA LYS A 26 -18.35 4.07 15.20
C LYS A 26 -17.63 2.92 15.89
N TYR A 27 -17.10 1.96 15.13
CA TYR A 27 -16.62 0.68 15.67
C TYR A 27 -15.10 0.57 15.78
N ARG A 28 -14.33 1.44 15.11
CA ARG A 28 -12.86 1.40 15.13
C ARG A 28 -12.27 2.67 15.71
N ALA A 29 -12.53 3.83 15.09
CA ALA A 29 -11.92 5.10 15.51
C ALA A 29 -12.28 5.46 16.96
N SER A 30 -13.53 5.26 17.38
CA SER A 30 -13.98 5.54 18.75
C SER A 30 -13.22 4.72 19.81
N ILE A 31 -12.96 3.44 19.54
CA ILE A 31 -12.26 2.53 20.46
C ILE A 31 -10.79 2.91 20.54
N ILE A 32 -10.15 3.14 19.38
CA ILE A 32 -8.75 3.54 19.29
C ILE A 32 -8.56 4.86 20.03
N ALA A 33 -9.38 5.86 19.74
CA ALA A 33 -9.27 7.18 20.35
C ALA A 33 -9.42 7.14 21.87
N LYS A 34 -10.32 6.28 22.39
CA LYS A 34 -10.45 6.05 23.84
C LYS A 34 -9.20 5.42 24.45
N TYR A 35 -8.56 4.47 23.74
CA TYR A 35 -7.37 3.78 24.22
C TYR A 35 -6.13 4.68 24.21
N ILE A 36 -5.87 5.37 23.09
CA ILE A 36 -4.71 6.27 22.93
C ILE A 36 -4.94 7.67 23.51
N LYS A 37 -6.16 7.96 23.98
CA LYS A 37 -6.60 9.24 24.55
C LYS A 37 -6.40 10.44 23.62
N LYS A 38 -6.52 10.21 22.31
CA LYS A 38 -6.34 11.21 21.23
C LYS A 38 -7.11 10.76 20.00
N GLU A 39 -7.56 11.69 19.17
CA GLU A 39 -8.09 11.34 17.84
C GLU A 39 -6.98 10.75 16.95
N ASP A 40 -7.30 9.65 16.29
CA ASP A 40 -6.40 9.00 15.33
C ASP A 40 -6.78 9.35 13.89
N ALA A 41 -5.89 9.07 12.94
CA ALA A 41 -6.17 9.21 11.52
C ALA A 41 -7.33 8.30 11.09
N ASN A 42 -8.31 8.86 10.38
CA ASN A 42 -9.42 8.10 9.80
C ASN A 42 -9.46 8.12 8.26
N ALA A 43 -8.52 8.83 7.66
CA ALA A 43 -8.31 8.94 6.23
C ALA A 43 -6.83 9.26 5.98
N ILE A 44 -6.28 8.73 4.89
CA ILE A 44 -4.93 9.01 4.40
C ILE A 44 -5.05 9.52 2.98
N TRP A 45 -4.40 10.63 2.68
CA TRP A 45 -4.41 11.24 1.36
C TRP A 45 -3.03 11.07 0.72
N PHE A 46 -3.01 10.72 -0.57
CA PHE A 46 -1.81 10.75 -1.41
C PHE A 46 -2.08 11.74 -2.55
N SER A 47 -1.09 12.56 -2.89
CA SER A 47 -1.17 13.34 -4.13
C SER A 47 -1.23 12.38 -5.31
N LEU A 48 -2.09 12.69 -6.29
CA LEU A 48 -2.19 11.91 -7.51
C LEU A 48 -0.83 11.82 -8.22
N GLU A 49 -0.11 12.95 -8.30
CA GLU A 49 1.23 13.04 -8.90
C GLU A 49 2.21 12.04 -8.27
N GLU A 50 2.41 12.08 -6.95
CA GLU A 50 3.34 11.14 -6.30
C GLU A 50 2.86 9.68 -6.37
N LEU A 51 1.55 9.43 -6.39
CA LEU A 51 1.03 8.07 -6.56
C LEU A 51 1.32 7.54 -7.98
N GLU A 52 1.18 8.38 -9.00
CA GLU A 52 1.55 8.05 -10.38
C GLU A 52 3.06 7.84 -10.52
N ASN A 53 3.86 8.72 -9.92
CA ASN A 53 5.33 8.59 -9.85
C ASN A 53 5.73 7.28 -9.18
N TYR A 54 5.10 6.92 -8.06
CA TYR A 54 5.38 5.67 -7.37
C TYR A 54 4.99 4.44 -8.21
N ILE A 55 3.84 4.46 -8.89
CA ILE A 55 3.44 3.38 -9.81
C ILE A 55 4.45 3.19 -10.93
N TYR A 56 4.98 4.29 -11.49
CA TYR A 56 6.04 4.23 -12.48
C TYR A 56 7.33 3.65 -11.88
N TYR A 57 7.76 4.18 -10.74
CA TYR A 57 8.95 3.75 -10.02
C TYR A 57 8.95 2.25 -9.73
N ILE A 58 7.89 1.70 -9.13
CA ILE A 58 7.84 0.28 -8.75
C ILE A 58 7.88 -0.63 -9.99
N LYS A 59 7.24 -0.24 -11.10
CA LYS A 59 7.30 -1.00 -12.35
C LYS A 59 8.72 -1.04 -12.91
N THR A 60 9.39 0.11 -12.96
CA THR A 60 10.78 0.21 -13.41
C THR A 60 11.74 -0.57 -12.52
N GLN A 61 11.61 -0.48 -11.20
CA GLN A 61 12.47 -1.23 -10.27
C GLN A 61 12.17 -2.73 -10.31
N GLY A 62 10.89 -3.12 -10.45
CA GLY A 62 10.50 -4.51 -10.63
C GLY A 62 11.18 -5.12 -11.86
N GLU A 63 11.08 -4.48 -13.01
CA GLU A 63 11.74 -4.95 -14.24
C GLU A 63 13.25 -5.09 -14.06
N LYS A 64 13.92 -4.08 -13.45
CA LYS A 64 15.36 -4.11 -13.16
C LYS A 64 15.77 -5.24 -12.23
N THR A 65 14.92 -5.60 -11.27
CA THR A 65 15.19 -6.62 -10.25
C THR A 65 14.62 -8.00 -10.62
N GLY A 66 14.12 -8.16 -11.85
CA GLY A 66 13.61 -9.43 -12.36
C GLY A 66 12.23 -9.80 -11.81
N TYR A 67 11.41 -8.82 -11.45
CA TYR A 67 10.02 -8.98 -11.03
C TYR A 67 9.05 -8.41 -12.07
N LYS A 68 7.90 -9.05 -12.19
CA LYS A 68 6.73 -8.48 -12.85
C LYS A 68 5.77 -7.96 -11.78
N VAL A 69 5.76 -6.64 -11.59
CA VAL A 69 4.81 -5.96 -10.69
C VAL A 69 3.38 -6.18 -11.18
N ASN A 70 2.48 -6.57 -10.27
CA ASN A 70 1.08 -6.81 -10.58
C ASN A 70 0.09 -6.12 -9.65
N GLY A 71 0.56 -5.47 -8.58
CA GLY A 71 -0.31 -4.82 -7.63
C GLY A 71 0.44 -3.95 -6.62
N ILE A 72 -0.34 -3.37 -5.74
CA ILE A 72 0.12 -2.60 -4.58
C ILE A 72 -0.66 -3.11 -3.37
N ARG A 73 0.06 -3.47 -2.32
CA ARG A 73 -0.50 -3.81 -1.01
C ARG A 73 -0.41 -2.62 -0.08
N PHE A 74 -1.48 -2.36 0.65
CA PHE A 74 -1.55 -1.31 1.65
C PHE A 74 -1.39 -1.94 3.03
N TYR A 75 -0.45 -1.42 3.80
CA TYR A 75 -0.17 -1.84 5.17
C TYR A 75 -0.55 -0.76 6.16
N PHE A 76 -1.21 -1.14 7.24
CA PHE A 76 -1.41 -0.28 8.40
C PHE A 76 -0.12 -0.17 9.20
N GLY A 77 0.26 1.05 9.56
CA GLY A 77 1.40 1.34 10.43
C GLY A 77 1.04 2.36 11.49
N VAL A 78 1.91 2.54 12.48
CA VAL A 78 1.83 3.61 13.48
C VAL A 78 3.18 4.31 13.49
N TYR A 79 3.19 5.65 13.42
CA TYR A 79 4.45 6.38 13.50
C TYR A 79 5.09 6.20 14.88
N PRO A 80 6.42 5.98 14.94
CA PRO A 80 7.11 5.82 16.21
C PRO A 80 7.12 7.14 16.99
N GLU A 81 7.26 7.02 18.31
CA GLU A 81 7.36 8.12 19.27
C GLU A 81 8.73 8.82 19.20
N GLU A 82 9.05 9.40 18.03
CA GLU A 82 10.32 10.07 17.76
C GLU A 82 10.11 11.54 17.37
N LYS A 83 11.06 12.41 17.74
CA LYS A 83 10.99 13.85 17.46
C LYS A 83 10.84 14.18 15.98
N LYS A 84 11.43 13.38 15.08
CA LYS A 84 11.30 13.56 13.62
C LYS A 84 9.86 13.36 13.12
N TYR A 85 9.02 12.70 13.91
CA TYR A 85 7.59 12.50 13.67
C TYR A 85 6.72 13.22 14.71
N ALA A 86 7.21 14.23 15.42
CA ALA A 86 6.50 14.82 16.57
C ALA A 86 5.01 15.14 16.30
N GLU A 87 4.66 15.62 15.11
CA GLU A 87 3.26 15.91 14.75
C GLU A 87 2.40 14.67 14.43
N LYS A 88 3.05 13.55 14.07
CA LYS A 88 2.41 12.29 13.64
C LYS A 88 2.62 11.12 14.61
N ALA A 89 3.43 11.30 15.64
CA ALA A 89 3.81 10.27 16.61
C ALA A 89 2.55 9.63 17.22
N GLY A 90 2.55 8.29 17.26
CA GLY A 90 1.45 7.49 17.78
C GLY A 90 0.21 7.44 16.88
N LEU A 91 0.17 8.15 15.75
CA LEU A 91 -0.95 8.11 14.81
C LEU A 91 -0.79 6.98 13.80
N MET A 92 -1.92 6.38 13.42
CA MET A 92 -2.02 5.42 12.34
C MET A 92 -1.64 6.05 11.00
N THR A 93 -1.07 5.24 10.13
CA THR A 93 -0.78 5.56 8.74
C THR A 93 -0.98 4.36 7.83
N LEU A 94 -0.89 4.60 6.53
CA LEU A 94 -0.83 3.56 5.51
C LEU A 94 0.46 3.73 4.71
N PHE A 95 1.15 2.62 4.44
CA PHE A 95 2.22 2.60 3.45
C PHE A 95 1.95 1.54 2.38
N LEU A 96 2.45 1.81 1.18
CA LEU A 96 2.18 1.07 -0.05
C LEU A 96 3.42 0.26 -0.40
N THR A 97 3.26 -1.04 -0.62
CA THR A 97 4.34 -1.94 -1.05
C THR A 97 3.99 -2.55 -2.40
N ALA A 98 4.96 -2.65 -3.30
CA ALA A 98 4.77 -3.31 -4.60
C ALA A 98 4.59 -4.82 -4.41
N THR A 99 3.62 -5.40 -5.11
CA THR A 99 3.47 -6.85 -5.23
C THR A 99 3.82 -7.33 -6.62
N GLY A 100 4.32 -8.55 -6.73
CA GLY A 100 4.59 -9.15 -8.03
C GLY A 100 5.20 -10.53 -7.94
N LYS A 101 5.41 -11.10 -9.12
CA LYS A 101 5.98 -12.42 -9.32
C LYS A 101 7.41 -12.30 -9.82
N LYS A 102 8.31 -13.12 -9.30
CA LYS A 102 9.68 -13.19 -9.83
C LYS A 102 9.64 -13.81 -11.23
N ASN A 103 10.34 -13.19 -12.17
CA ASN A 103 10.51 -13.75 -13.50
C ASN A 103 11.38 -15.00 -13.35
N ARG A 104 10.89 -16.15 -13.84
CA ARG A 104 11.72 -17.35 -13.90
C ARG A 104 12.86 -17.09 -14.86
N ILE A 105 14.07 -16.99 -14.34
CA ILE A 105 15.27 -17.12 -15.16
C ILE A 105 15.36 -18.62 -15.46
N ASN A 106 15.08 -19.03 -16.70
CA ASN A 106 15.51 -20.33 -17.16
C ASN A 106 17.04 -20.25 -17.24
N PRO A 107 17.80 -20.95 -16.38
CA PRO A 107 19.23 -21.00 -16.55
C PRO A 107 19.46 -21.75 -17.86
N ILE A 108 20.05 -21.08 -18.85
CA ILE A 108 20.58 -21.78 -20.02
C ILE A 108 21.78 -22.57 -19.52
N GLY A 109 21.57 -23.86 -19.23
CA GLY A 109 22.65 -24.84 -19.12
C GLY A 109 23.17 -25.21 -17.72
N SER A 110 22.33 -25.51 -16.73
CA SER A 110 22.80 -26.25 -15.55
C SER A 110 21.96 -27.52 -15.31
N ASN A 111 22.65 -28.65 -15.41
CA ASN A 111 22.14 -30.01 -15.23
C ASN A 111 21.99 -30.39 -13.74
N ASP A 112 21.59 -29.45 -12.88
CA ASP A 112 21.45 -29.71 -11.44
C ASP A 112 19.99 -29.91 -11.06
N ILE A 113 19.55 -31.13 -11.32
CA ILE A 113 18.41 -31.74 -10.65
C ILE A 113 18.83 -31.86 -9.19
N HIS A 114 18.19 -31.10 -8.29
CA HIS A 114 17.86 -31.42 -6.89
C HIS A 114 17.91 -30.18 -5.94
N THR A 115 16.72 -29.80 -5.46
CA THR A 115 16.48 -29.41 -4.06
C THR A 115 16.62 -27.94 -3.64
N PHE A 116 15.98 -26.96 -4.30
CA PHE A 116 15.42 -25.82 -3.55
C PHE A 116 14.06 -25.39 -4.08
N ALA A 117 13.06 -26.10 -3.55
CA ALA A 117 11.73 -25.63 -3.24
C ALA A 117 10.78 -25.33 -4.41
N LEU A 118 9.84 -26.27 -4.56
CA LEU A 118 8.45 -26.05 -4.95
C LEU A 118 7.76 -25.06 -3.98
N VAL A 119 8.34 -23.88 -3.73
CA VAL A 119 7.56 -22.75 -3.22
C VAL A 119 6.59 -22.45 -4.34
N ARG A 120 5.29 -22.65 -4.10
CA ARG A 120 4.29 -21.93 -4.88
C ARG A 120 4.58 -20.46 -4.60
N GLU A 121 5.40 -19.84 -5.45
CA GLU A 121 5.61 -18.40 -5.41
C GLU A 121 4.22 -17.78 -5.52
N ASP A 122 3.78 -17.16 -4.43
CA ASP A 122 2.54 -16.39 -4.42
C ASP A 122 2.65 -15.36 -5.53
N GLU A 123 1.73 -15.42 -6.49
CA GLU A 123 1.77 -14.55 -7.65
C GLU A 123 1.72 -13.09 -7.24
N ASN A 124 1.14 -12.77 -6.07
CA ASN A 124 0.99 -11.43 -5.54
C ASN A 124 1.83 -11.21 -4.26
N ALA A 125 3.00 -11.87 -4.14
CA ALA A 125 3.92 -11.64 -3.03
C ALA A 125 4.47 -10.20 -3.01
N ASP A 126 4.86 -9.70 -1.84
CA ASP A 126 5.55 -8.40 -1.75
C ASP A 126 6.95 -8.49 -2.35
N ILE A 127 7.35 -7.44 -3.06
CA ILE A 127 8.69 -7.31 -3.62
C ILE A 127 9.57 -6.58 -2.61
N SER A 128 10.19 -7.33 -1.71
CA SER A 128 11.03 -6.78 -0.61
C SER A 128 12.23 -5.93 -1.06
N THR A 129 12.64 -6.01 -2.33
CA THR A 129 13.74 -5.23 -2.90
C THR A 129 13.33 -3.85 -3.40
N ILE A 130 12.05 -3.49 -3.31
CA ILE A 130 11.52 -2.18 -3.72
C ILE A 130 10.98 -1.46 -2.49
N GLU A 131 11.37 -0.21 -2.34
CA GLU A 131 11.04 0.62 -1.19
C GLU A 131 9.54 0.93 -1.13
N PRO A 132 8.93 0.92 0.08
CA PRO A 132 7.54 1.29 0.25
C PRO A 132 7.35 2.80 0.17
N MET A 133 6.20 3.24 -0.37
CA MET A 133 5.77 4.63 -0.31
C MET A 133 4.90 4.84 0.92
N ASN A 134 5.29 5.78 1.76
CA ASN A 134 4.44 6.33 2.81
C ASN A 134 4.06 7.77 2.46
N TYR A 135 2.99 8.24 3.07
CA TYR A 135 2.53 9.61 2.96
C TYR A 135 3.61 10.62 3.41
N GLY A 136 4.11 11.42 2.46
CA GLY A 136 5.30 12.27 2.62
C GLY A 136 5.09 13.78 2.76
N SER A 137 3.86 14.32 2.70
CA SER A 137 3.62 15.77 2.84
C SER A 137 2.71 16.11 4.04
N ILE A 138 2.52 17.41 4.30
CA ILE A 138 1.87 17.95 5.51
C ILE A 138 0.35 17.77 5.39
N GLY A 139 -0.09 16.57 5.71
CA GLY A 139 -1.48 16.23 5.96
C GLY A 139 -1.49 15.89 7.42
N ARG A 140 -1.59 16.94 8.21
CA ARG A 140 -2.05 16.83 9.59
C ARG A 140 -3.44 16.25 9.46
N PRO A 141 -3.72 15.00 9.85
CA PRO A 141 -5.09 14.54 9.90
C PRO A 141 -5.70 15.15 11.17
N PRO A 142 -6.66 16.08 11.09
CA PRO A 142 -7.85 15.95 11.91
C PRO A 142 -8.70 14.79 11.38
N ALA A 143 -9.64 14.31 12.18
CA ALA A 143 -10.68 13.42 11.69
C ALA A 143 -11.43 14.08 10.51
N LEU A 144 -11.52 13.38 9.38
CA LEU A 144 -12.29 13.81 8.21
C LEU A 144 -13.66 13.15 8.19
N LEU A 145 -14.65 13.83 7.60
CA LEU A 145 -15.98 13.26 7.32
C LEU A 145 -16.05 12.90 5.83
N TYR A 146 -16.60 11.72 5.53
CA TYR A 146 -16.87 11.24 4.17
C TYR A 146 -18.38 11.21 3.85
#